data_AF-D5A800-F1
#
_entry.id   AF-D5A800-F1
#
_cell.length_a   1.000
_cell.length_b   1.000
_cell.length_c   1.000
_cell.angle_alpha   90.00
_cell.angle_beta   90.00
_cell.angle_gamma   90.00
#
_symmetry.space_group_name_H-M   'P 1'
#
loop_
_entity.id
_entity.type
_entity.pdbx_description
1 polymer ?
#
loop_
_entity_poly.entity_id
_entity_poly.type
_entity_poly.pdbx_seq_one_letter_code
_entity_poly.pdbx_strand_id
1 'polypeptide(L)'
;MLVCGDFNSIPASAPHALLATGKVEPSHPDLTTDPLGILRPASKLCHQLPLVSAYSSFARMVGVGQGLEHQRRRMDPATNEPLFTNCTRDFLGTLDYIFYTADSLMVESLLELLDEESLRKDTGLPSPEWSSDHIALLAEFRCRPRARR
;
A
#
# COMPACT_ATOMS: atom_id res chain seq x y z
N MET A 1 9.92 3.58 12.12
CA MET A 1 9.85 4.50 10.96
C MET A 1 8.50 4.33 10.31
N LEU A 2 7.90 5.43 9.84
CA LEU A 2 6.72 5.45 9.00
C LEU A 2 7.12 6.05 7.65
N VAL A 3 6.67 5.46 6.56
CA VAL A 3 6.83 5.99 5.20
C VAL A 3 5.44 6.02 4.58
N CYS A 4 4.92 7.22 4.36
CA CYS A 4 3.57 7.43 3.86
C CYS A 4 3.60 8.34 2.65
N GLY A 5 2.71 8.12 1.69
CA GLY A 5 2.52 9.02 0.58
C GLY A 5 1.85 8.36 -0.61
N ASP A 6 1.64 9.19 -1.63
CA ASP A 6 1.35 8.76 -2.99
C ASP A 6 2.68 8.39 -3.67
N PHE A 7 2.84 7.12 -4.04
CA PHE A 7 4.03 6.62 -4.70
C PHE A 7 3.86 6.55 -6.22
N ASN A 8 2.66 6.84 -6.75
CA ASN A 8 2.30 6.66 -8.16
C ASN A 8 2.76 5.30 -8.71
N SER A 9 2.71 4.27 -7.86
CA SER A 9 3.28 2.95 -8.10
C SER A 9 2.27 1.90 -7.68
N ILE A 10 1.78 1.11 -8.63
CA ILE A 10 0.81 0.04 -8.34
C ILE A 10 1.46 -1.10 -7.54
N PRO A 11 0.66 -1.92 -6.83
CA PRO A 11 1.17 -3.11 -6.17
C PRO A 11 1.93 -4.01 -7.16
N ALA A 12 3.02 -4.63 -6.69
CA ALA A 12 3.93 -5.46 -7.50
C ALA A 12 4.76 -4.72 -8.57
N SER A 13 4.70 -3.38 -8.66
CA SER A 13 5.70 -2.60 -9.39
C SER A 13 7.07 -2.64 -8.69
N ALA A 14 8.15 -2.28 -9.39
CA ALA A 14 9.49 -2.28 -8.79
C ALA A 14 9.62 -1.37 -7.56
N PRO A 15 9.09 -0.11 -7.54
CA PRO A 15 9.13 0.72 -6.34
C PRO A 15 8.34 0.11 -5.17
N HIS A 16 7.17 -0.46 -5.44
CA HIS A 16 6.38 -1.16 -4.42
C HIS A 16 7.14 -2.37 -3.87
N ALA A 17 7.65 -3.24 -4.75
CA ALA A 17 8.41 -4.42 -4.37
C ALA A 17 9.67 -4.07 -3.56
N LEU A 18 10.37 -2.99 -3.92
CA LEU A 18 11.52 -2.49 -3.16
C LEU A 18 11.15 -2.22 -1.71
N LEU A 19 10.05 -1.50 -1.45
CA LEU A 19 9.61 -1.15 -0.10
C LEU A 19 8.98 -2.33 0.64
N ALA A 20 8.15 -3.13 -0.05
CA ALA A 20 7.40 -4.22 0.55
C ALA A 20 8.24 -5.47 0.82
N THR A 21 9.30 -5.69 0.04
CA THR A 21 10.16 -6.90 0.13
C THR A 21 11.62 -6.60 0.45
N GLY A 22 12.03 -5.33 0.40
CA GLY A 22 13.40 -4.90 0.65
C GLY A 22 14.34 -5.04 -0.54
N LYS A 23 13.86 -5.49 -1.71
CA LYS A 23 14.68 -5.59 -2.93
C LYS A 23 13.82 -5.60 -4.19
N VAL A 24 14.45 -5.29 -5.32
CA VAL A 24 13.88 -5.54 -6.65
C VAL A 24 14.63 -6.69 -7.31
N GLU A 25 13.91 -7.67 -7.83
CA GLU A 25 14.54 -8.76 -8.58
C GLU A 25 15.18 -8.24 -9.87
N PRO A 26 16.41 -8.64 -10.23
CA PRO A 26 17.09 -8.14 -11.43
C PRO A 26 16.35 -8.39 -12.74
N SER A 27 15.46 -9.39 -12.77
CA SER A 27 14.60 -9.74 -13.92
C SER A 27 13.26 -9.02 -13.92
N HIS A 28 13.03 -8.06 -13.02
CA HIS A 28 11.76 -7.35 -12.92
C HIS A 28 11.49 -6.53 -14.20
N PRO A 29 10.28 -6.60 -14.79
CA PRO A 29 9.97 -5.94 -16.06
C PRO A 29 10.19 -4.43 -16.05
N ASP A 30 9.87 -3.74 -14.94
CA ASP A 30 10.09 -2.30 -14.80
C ASP A 30 11.57 -1.88 -14.96
N LEU A 31 12.53 -2.79 -14.70
CA LEU A 31 13.96 -2.50 -14.87
C LEU A 31 14.41 -2.53 -16.33
N THR A 32 13.57 -3.00 -17.26
CA THR A 32 13.89 -3.03 -18.70
C THR A 32 13.94 -1.63 -19.30
N THR A 33 13.20 -0.67 -18.73
CA THR A 33 13.10 0.70 -19.20
C THR A 33 14.03 1.61 -18.40
N ASP A 34 15.32 1.58 -18.73
CA ASP A 34 16.36 2.39 -18.08
C ASP A 34 17.24 3.10 -19.12
N PRO A 35 16.71 4.12 -19.82
CA PRO A 35 17.42 4.79 -20.92
C PRO A 35 18.70 5.50 -20.47
N LEU A 36 18.81 5.84 -19.18
CA LEU A 36 19.95 6.55 -18.60
C LEU A 36 20.91 5.64 -17.82
N GLY A 37 20.58 4.35 -17.67
CA GLY A 37 21.41 3.41 -16.91
C GLY A 37 21.44 3.68 -15.41
N ILE A 38 20.48 4.43 -14.86
CA ILE A 38 20.46 4.86 -13.45
C ILE A 38 20.09 3.73 -12.50
N LEU A 39 19.40 2.69 -12.98
CA LEU A 39 18.93 1.58 -12.17
C LEU A 39 20.00 0.47 -12.03
N ARG A 40 21.17 0.66 -12.65
CA ARG A 40 22.24 -0.35 -12.70
C ARG A 40 23.35 -0.10 -11.66
N PRO A 41 23.91 -1.17 -11.06
CA PRO A 41 23.43 -2.55 -11.14
C PRO A 41 22.16 -2.73 -10.30
N ALA A 42 21.23 -3.57 -10.77
CA ALA A 42 19.97 -3.86 -10.05
C ALA A 42 20.22 -4.37 -8.61
N SER A 43 21.40 -4.94 -8.34
CA SER A 43 21.83 -5.35 -6.99
C SER A 43 21.89 -4.20 -5.98
N LYS A 44 21.90 -2.93 -6.42
CA LYS A 44 21.81 -1.76 -5.54
C LYS A 44 20.39 -1.37 -5.15
N LEU A 45 19.38 -1.95 -5.79
CA LEU A 45 17.97 -1.71 -5.48
C LEU A 45 17.54 -2.62 -4.33
N CYS A 46 18.08 -2.38 -3.13
CA CYS A 46 17.76 -3.13 -1.93
C CYS A 46 17.94 -2.33 -0.64
N HIS A 47 17.28 -2.76 0.44
CA HIS A 47 17.42 -2.24 1.79
C HIS A 47 17.15 -3.33 2.84
N GLN A 48 17.53 -3.08 4.09
CA GLN A 48 17.32 -4.01 5.23
C GLN A 48 16.26 -3.52 6.22
N LEU A 49 15.54 -2.45 5.89
CA LEU A 49 14.49 -1.92 6.74
C LEU A 49 13.34 -2.95 6.82
N PRO A 50 12.85 -3.30 8.02
CA PRO A 50 11.78 -4.28 8.21
C PRO A 50 10.41 -3.66 7.93
N LEU A 51 10.23 -3.11 6.73
CA LEU A 51 9.03 -2.42 6.29
C LEU A 51 7.92 -3.40 5.92
N VAL A 52 6.69 -3.04 6.30
CA VAL A 52 5.47 -3.76 5.93
C VAL A 52 4.38 -2.73 5.62
N SER A 53 3.57 -2.97 4.58
CA SER A 53 2.37 -2.17 4.31
C SER A 53 1.34 -2.39 5.42
N ALA A 54 0.77 -1.32 5.96
CA ALA A 54 -0.22 -1.36 7.03
C ALA A 54 -1.48 -2.13 6.58
N TYR A 55 -2.04 -1.79 5.43
CA TYR A 55 -3.25 -2.43 4.90
C TYR A 55 -3.00 -3.89 4.51
N SER A 56 -1.85 -4.19 3.91
CA SER A 56 -1.44 -5.58 3.61
C SER A 56 -1.22 -6.42 4.86
N SER A 57 -0.58 -5.88 5.90
CA SER A 57 -0.37 -6.59 7.16
C SER A 57 -1.68 -6.99 7.83
N PHE A 58 -2.67 -6.10 7.78
CA PHE A 58 -3.97 -6.30 8.40
C PHE A 58 -4.83 -7.31 7.64
N ALA A 59 -4.80 -7.30 6.30
CA ALA A 59 -5.49 -8.30 5.48
C ALA A 59 -5.03 -9.75 5.78
N ARG A 60 -3.77 -9.90 6.23
CA ARG A 60 -3.19 -11.21 6.61
C ARG A 60 -3.54 -11.64 8.04
N MET A 61 -4.13 -10.77 8.86
CA MET A 61 -4.59 -11.11 10.21
C MET A 61 -5.91 -11.92 10.12
N VAL A 62 -5.79 -13.24 10.04
CA VAL A 62 -6.93 -14.17 9.98
C VAL A 62 -7.67 -14.21 11.32
N GLY A 63 -9.01 -14.07 11.29
CA GLY A 63 -9.89 -14.53 12.37
C GLY A 63 -10.45 -13.49 13.35
N VAL A 64 -10.32 -12.18 13.10
CA VAL A 64 -10.80 -11.14 14.02
C VAL A 64 -12.14 -10.54 13.55
N GLY A 65 -13.28 -11.11 13.96
CA GLY A 65 -14.59 -10.40 13.94
C GLY A 65 -15.29 -10.14 12.59
N GLN A 66 -16.62 -10.03 12.64
CA GLN A 66 -17.51 -9.77 11.49
C GLN A 66 -17.27 -8.43 10.78
N GLY A 67 -16.68 -7.44 11.47
CA GLY A 67 -16.35 -6.13 10.88
C GLY A 67 -15.27 -6.21 9.79
N LEU A 68 -14.42 -7.24 9.80
CA LEU A 68 -13.34 -7.39 8.83
C LEU A 68 -13.78 -7.96 7.47
N GLU A 69 -14.97 -8.56 7.36
CA GLU A 69 -15.42 -9.13 6.07
C GLU A 69 -15.65 -8.06 5.00
N HIS A 70 -16.14 -6.88 5.38
CA HIS A 70 -16.34 -5.76 4.47
C HIS A 70 -15.01 -5.26 3.92
N GLN A 71 -14.03 -5.08 4.81
CA GLN A 71 -12.70 -4.65 4.40
C GLN A 71 -11.99 -5.67 3.51
N ARG A 72 -12.12 -6.98 3.80
CA ARG A 72 -11.52 -8.04 2.97
C ARG A 72 -12.02 -8.03 1.52
N ARG A 73 -13.27 -7.65 1.27
CA ARG A 73 -13.81 -7.51 -0.10
C ARG A 73 -13.21 -6.33 -0.85
N ARG A 74 -12.61 -5.37 -0.14
CA ARG A 74 -11.96 -4.18 -0.68
C ARG A 74 -10.44 -4.33 -0.80
N MET A 75 -9.91 -5.54 -0.59
CA MET A 75 -8.50 -5.90 -0.77
C MET A 75 -8.33 -6.77 -2.01
N ASP A 76 -7.22 -6.59 -2.72
CA ASP A 76 -6.80 -7.48 -3.80
C ASP A 76 -6.23 -8.79 -3.18
N PRO A 77 -6.74 -9.99 -3.56
CA PRO A 77 -6.30 -11.25 -2.97
C PRO A 77 -4.89 -11.69 -3.39
N ALA A 78 -4.36 -11.20 -4.51
CA ALA A 78 -3.03 -11.52 -4.99
C ALA A 78 -1.95 -10.68 -4.28
N THR A 79 -2.23 -9.39 -4.04
CA THR A 79 -1.25 -8.45 -3.49
C THR A 79 -1.47 -8.16 -2.00
N ASN A 80 -2.68 -8.43 -1.49
CA ASN A 80 -3.17 -8.00 -0.19
C ASN A 80 -3.16 -6.48 0.01
N GLU A 81 -3.03 -5.67 -1.04
CA GLU A 81 -3.19 -4.22 -0.95
C GLU A 81 -4.65 -3.83 -1.21
N PRO A 82 -5.08 -2.59 -0.91
CA PRO A 82 -6.41 -2.11 -1.29
C PRO A 82 -6.67 -2.32 -2.79
N LEU A 83 -7.94 -2.50 -3.19
CA LEU A 83 -8.30 -2.53 -4.60
C LEU A 83 -7.97 -1.20 -5.29
N PHE A 84 -8.18 -0.09 -4.58
CA PHE A 84 -7.81 1.23 -5.06
C PHE A 84 -7.56 2.21 -3.91
N THR A 85 -6.75 3.22 -4.20
CA THR A 85 -6.63 4.44 -3.39
C THR A 85 -6.80 5.70 -4.23
N ASN A 86 -6.62 5.61 -5.55
CA ASN A 86 -6.99 6.63 -6.52
C ASN A 86 -8.15 6.12 -7.39
N CYS A 87 -9.14 6.97 -7.64
CA CYS A 87 -10.35 6.67 -8.40
C CYS A 87 -10.74 7.84 -9.32
N THR A 88 -10.12 7.92 -10.48
CA THR A 88 -10.48 8.90 -11.52
C THR A 88 -11.42 8.27 -12.55
N ARG A 89 -11.85 9.04 -13.56
CA ARG A 89 -12.64 8.50 -14.67
C ARG A 89 -11.92 7.35 -15.40
N ASP A 90 -10.62 7.51 -15.64
CA ASP A 90 -9.84 6.65 -16.54
C ASP A 90 -8.88 5.70 -15.81
N PHE A 91 -8.71 5.88 -14.49
CA PHE A 91 -7.84 5.05 -13.67
C PHE A 91 -8.51 4.67 -12.35
N LEU A 92 -8.30 3.43 -11.95
CA LEU A 92 -8.67 2.89 -10.65
C LEU A 92 -7.54 2.00 -10.18
N GLY A 93 -6.95 2.31 -9.03
CA GLY A 93 -5.85 1.51 -8.51
C GLY A 93 -5.23 2.07 -7.26
N THR A 94 -4.39 1.25 -6.63
CA THR A 94 -3.68 1.60 -5.40
C THR A 94 -2.36 2.26 -5.73
N LEU A 95 -2.19 3.49 -5.25
CA LEU A 95 -0.99 4.32 -5.42
C LEU A 95 -0.45 4.84 -4.09
N ASP A 96 -1.31 4.85 -3.06
CA ASP A 96 -1.02 5.37 -1.73
C ASP A 96 -0.72 4.24 -0.76
N TYR A 97 0.31 4.41 0.07
CA TYR A 97 0.71 3.39 1.04
C TYR A 97 1.11 4.01 2.37
N ILE A 98 0.94 3.22 3.42
CA ILE A 98 1.50 3.45 4.75
C ILE A 98 2.41 2.27 5.06
N PHE A 99 3.72 2.44 4.90
CA PHE A 99 4.71 1.46 5.33
C PHE A 99 5.22 1.78 6.72
N TYR A 100 5.41 0.74 7.54
CA TYR A 100 5.91 0.88 8.90
C TYR A 100 6.95 -0.18 9.23
N THR A 101 7.84 0.10 10.20
CA THR A 101 8.83 -0.87 10.68
C THR A 101 8.24 -1.81 11.73
N ALA A 102 8.01 -3.06 11.35
CA ALA A 102 7.28 -4.06 12.14
C ALA A 102 8.01 -4.57 13.40
N ASP A 103 9.28 -4.23 13.55
CA ASP A 103 10.08 -4.48 14.77
C ASP A 103 9.70 -3.54 15.92
N SER A 104 9.24 -2.33 15.60
CA SER A 104 9.04 -1.23 16.54
C SER A 104 7.59 -0.76 16.65
N LEU A 105 6.75 -1.08 15.66
CA LEU A 105 5.36 -0.66 15.59
C LEU A 105 4.45 -1.86 15.31
N MET A 106 3.21 -1.77 15.79
CA MET A 106 2.14 -2.74 15.54
C MET A 106 0.90 -1.97 15.10
N VAL A 107 0.27 -2.37 14.00
CA VAL A 107 -1.01 -1.81 13.56
C VAL A 107 -2.11 -2.29 14.51
N GLU A 108 -2.88 -1.36 15.07
CA GLU A 108 -4.02 -1.65 15.95
C GLU A 108 -5.34 -1.57 15.19
N SER A 109 -5.50 -0.54 14.37
CA SER A 109 -6.71 -0.27 13.62
C SER A 109 -6.38 0.43 12.31
N LEU A 110 -7.29 0.31 11.34
CA LEU A 110 -7.21 0.96 10.03
C LEU A 110 -8.54 1.65 9.75
N LEU A 111 -8.50 2.75 9.01
CA LEU A 111 -9.70 3.33 8.41
C LEU A 111 -10.26 2.36 7.35
N GLU A 112 -11.57 2.12 7.44
CA GLU A 112 -12.29 1.29 6.51
C GLU A 112 -12.17 1.85 5.08
N LEU A 113 -11.78 0.99 4.13
CA LEU A 113 -11.71 1.36 2.73
C LEU A 113 -13.10 1.64 2.17
N LEU A 114 -13.22 2.42 1.11
CA LEU A 114 -14.50 2.67 0.44
C LEU A 114 -14.73 1.65 -0.68
N ASP A 115 -16.00 1.38 -1.01
CA ASP A 115 -16.34 0.60 -2.21
C ASP A 115 -16.49 1.49 -3.44
N GLU A 116 -16.16 0.91 -4.60
CA GLU A 116 -16.18 1.62 -5.87
C GLU A 116 -17.60 2.09 -6.24
N GLU A 117 -18.62 1.26 -5.98
CA GLU A 117 -20.02 1.57 -6.30
C GLU A 117 -20.49 2.85 -5.59
N SER A 118 -20.09 3.03 -4.33
CA SER A 118 -20.38 4.25 -3.57
C SER A 118 -19.68 5.50 -4.11
N LEU A 119 -18.49 5.37 -4.70
CA LEU A 119 -17.69 6.51 -5.20
C LEU A 119 -18.00 6.90 -6.64
N ARG A 120 -18.31 5.93 -7.51
CA ARG A 120 -18.49 6.16 -8.95
C ARG A 120 -19.94 6.42 -9.38
N LYS A 121 -20.86 6.65 -8.43
CA LYS A 121 -22.29 6.75 -8.70
C LYS A 121 -22.65 7.65 -9.88
N ASP A 122 -21.90 8.74 -10.10
CA ASP A 122 -22.18 9.71 -11.18
C ASP A 122 -21.04 9.91 -12.20
N THR A 123 -19.76 10.06 -11.79
CA THR A 123 -18.67 10.38 -12.76
C THR A 123 -17.23 9.95 -12.37
N GLY A 124 -17.02 9.36 -11.18
CA GLY A 124 -15.68 9.17 -10.58
C GLY A 124 -15.28 10.34 -9.66
N LEU A 125 -14.07 10.33 -9.11
CA LEU A 125 -13.56 11.38 -8.22
C LEU A 125 -12.63 12.38 -8.97
N PRO A 126 -12.51 13.64 -8.48
CA PRO A 126 -13.29 14.25 -7.40
C PRO A 126 -14.77 14.43 -7.76
N SER A 127 -15.63 14.60 -6.75
CA SER A 127 -17.08 14.80 -6.88
C SER A 127 -17.57 15.95 -5.97
N PRO A 128 -18.83 16.40 -6.07
CA PRO A 128 -19.40 17.37 -5.12
C PRO A 128 -19.26 16.97 -3.65
N GLU A 129 -19.29 15.66 -3.35
CA GLU A 129 -19.12 15.08 -2.02
C GLU A 129 -17.65 14.83 -1.64
N TRP A 130 -16.76 14.69 -2.63
CA TRP A 130 -15.38 14.26 -2.45
C TRP A 130 -14.40 15.21 -3.14
N SER A 131 -13.61 15.95 -2.36
CA SER A 131 -12.71 16.99 -2.86
C SER A 131 -11.40 16.48 -3.49
N SER A 132 -11.16 15.17 -3.51
CA SER A 132 -9.93 14.51 -3.94
C SER A 132 -10.26 13.32 -4.82
N ASP A 133 -9.41 13.01 -5.79
CA ASP A 133 -9.43 11.77 -6.57
C ASP A 133 -8.78 10.58 -5.84
N HIS A 134 -8.05 10.85 -4.77
CA HIS A 134 -7.56 9.86 -3.82
C HIS A 134 -8.46 9.73 -2.59
N ILE A 135 -8.61 8.51 -2.07
CA ILE A 135 -9.21 8.24 -0.77
C ILE A 135 -8.13 8.29 0.33
N ALA A 136 -8.52 8.79 1.51
CA ALA A 136 -7.60 8.84 2.63
C ALA A 136 -7.28 7.45 3.17
N LEU A 137 -6.01 7.23 3.48
CA LEU A 137 -5.56 6.10 4.31
C LEU A 137 -5.29 6.58 5.73
N LEU A 138 -5.69 5.80 6.72
CA LEU A 138 -5.40 6.09 8.13
C LEU A 138 -5.16 4.80 8.89
N ALA A 139 -4.15 4.83 9.77
CA ALA A 139 -3.74 3.69 10.57
C ALA A 139 -3.38 4.15 11.99
N GLU A 140 -3.84 3.40 12.98
CA GLU A 140 -3.43 3.55 14.37
C GLU A 140 -2.32 2.56 14.68
N PHE A 141 -1.25 3.04 15.32
CA PHE A 141 -0.09 2.23 15.68
C PHE A 141 0.17 2.23 17.18
N ARG A 142 0.51 1.06 17.71
CA ARG A 142 1.13 0.90 19.02
C ARG A 142 2.64 0.75 18.89
N CYS A 143 3.40 1.49 19.69
CA CYS A 143 4.84 1.28 19.82
C CYS A 143 5.13 -0.01 20.58
N ARG A 144 5.98 -0.87 20.03
CA ARG A 144 6.48 -2.06 20.72
C ARG A 144 7.53 -1.65 21.76
N PRO A 145 7.49 -2.22 22.99
CA PRO A 145 8.54 -2.01 23.95
C PRO A 145 9.87 -2.46 23.36
N ARG A 146 10.90 -1.61 23.42
CA ARG A 146 12.25 -2.02 23.09
C ARG A 146 12.67 -3.10 24.08
N ALA A 147 12.97 -4.32 23.60
CA ALA A 147 13.68 -5.28 24.42
C ALA A 147 14.99 -4.62 24.86
N ARG A 148 15.17 -4.41 26.18
CA ARG A 148 16.45 -3.99 26.73
C ARG A 148 17.47 -5.07 26.32
N ARG A 149 18.35 -4.71 25.39
CA ARG A 149 19.53 -5.52 25.07
C ARG A 149 20.53 -5.41 26.23
#